data_AF-A0A1C5KIS1-F1
#
_entry.id   AF-A0A1C5KIS1-F1
#
_cell.length_a   1.000
_cell.length_b   1.000
_cell.length_c   1.000
_cell.angle_alpha   90.00
_cell.angle_beta   90.00
_cell.angle_gamma   90.00
#
_symmetry.space_group_name_H-M   'P 1'
#
loop_
_entity.id
_entity.type
_entity.pdbx_description
1 polymer ?
#
loop_
_entity_poly.entity_id
_entity_poly.type
_entity_poly.pdbx_seq_one_letter_code
_entity_poly.pdbx_strand_id
1 'polypeptide(L)'
;MDRKLFMLTDRSKWNVPEYAKEHYEEILVDRIDSIATGNKEDEFTEEELTEMLWNLKEVDREEGEDLRWVKPVTSIFELCGRFFAIDWYEGLTEYQSNEFYDQPYEVTKRTKQITVTEWVRKELKND
;
A
#
# COMPACT_ATOMS: atom_id res chain seq x y z
N MET A 1 6.24 11.26 -22.57
CA MET A 1 4.79 11.37 -22.83
C MET A 1 4.23 12.12 -21.64
N ASP A 2 3.81 13.37 -21.82
CA ASP A 2 3.01 14.07 -20.81
C ASP A 2 1.65 13.36 -20.76
N ARG A 3 1.48 12.41 -19.85
CA ARG A 3 0.14 11.93 -19.51
C ARG A 3 -0.56 13.09 -18.82
N LYS A 4 -1.54 13.68 -19.50
CA LYS A 4 -2.45 14.63 -18.86
C LYS A 4 -3.13 13.90 -17.70
N LEU A 5 -2.85 14.32 -16.47
CA LEU A 5 -3.50 13.80 -15.28
C LEU A 5 -5.01 13.96 -15.44
N PHE A 6 -5.74 12.85 -15.42
CA PHE A 6 -7.19 12.83 -15.47
C PHE A 6 -7.68 12.62 -14.05
N MET A 7 -8.33 13.64 -13.48
CA MET A 7 -8.91 13.56 -12.15
C MET A 7 -10.32 12.97 -12.25
N LEU A 8 -10.63 12.02 -11.39
CA LEU A 8 -11.98 11.47 -11.17
C LEU A 8 -12.88 12.49 -10.48
N THR A 9 -12.30 13.42 -9.72
CA THR A 9 -13.00 14.36 -8.84
C THR A 9 -12.64 15.82 -9.11
N ASP A 10 -13.42 16.72 -8.53
CA ASP A 10 -13.14 18.16 -8.54
C ASP A 10 -12.24 18.51 -7.35
N ARG A 11 -10.93 18.71 -7.62
CA ARG A 11 -9.92 19.04 -6.60
C ARG A 11 -10.28 20.25 -5.73
N SER A 12 -11.06 21.21 -6.25
CA SER A 12 -11.47 22.38 -5.48
C SER A 12 -12.44 22.05 -4.33
N LYS A 13 -13.05 20.85 -4.36
CA LYS A 13 -14.05 20.40 -3.38
C LYS A 13 -13.53 19.38 -2.38
N TRP A 14 -12.26 18.98 -2.45
CA TRP A 14 -11.69 17.97 -1.54
C TRP A 14 -11.78 18.36 -0.06
N ASN A 15 -11.80 19.66 0.24
CA ASN A 15 -11.95 20.17 1.61
C ASN A 15 -13.42 20.40 2.02
N VAL A 16 -14.39 20.09 1.16
CA VAL A 16 -15.82 20.16 1.48
C VAL A 16 -16.20 18.82 2.14
N PRO A 17 -16.57 18.79 3.44
CA PRO A 17 -16.69 17.54 4.19
C PRO A 17 -17.64 16.51 3.58
N GLU A 18 -18.81 16.94 3.10
CA GLU A 18 -19.80 16.06 2.48
C GLU A 18 -19.28 15.47 1.18
N TYR A 19 -18.62 16.29 0.35
CA TYR A 19 -18.00 15.85 -0.91
C TYR A 19 -16.84 14.88 -0.66
N ALA A 20 -15.97 15.22 0.30
CA ALA A 20 -14.84 14.39 0.67
C ALA A 20 -15.26 13.01 1.16
N LYS A 21 -16.36 12.96 1.93
CA LYS A 21 -16.94 11.72 2.41
C LYS A 21 -17.59 10.89 1.29
N GLU A 22 -18.33 11.55 0.38
CA GLU A 22 -19.02 10.88 -0.73
C GLU A 22 -18.05 10.34 -1.78
N HIS A 23 -16.89 10.99 -1.96
CA HIS A 23 -15.90 10.67 -2.98
C HIS A 23 -14.55 10.22 -2.40
N TYR A 24 -14.56 9.64 -1.21
CA TYR A 24 -13.33 9.36 -0.45
C TYR A 24 -12.33 8.53 -1.26
N GLU A 25 -12.75 7.41 -1.84
CA GLU A 25 -11.85 6.54 -2.63
C GLU A 25 -11.36 7.24 -3.90
N GLU A 26 -12.23 7.95 -4.62
CA GLU A 26 -11.85 8.66 -5.84
C GLU A 26 -10.83 9.77 -5.56
N ILE A 27 -10.96 10.47 -4.43
CA ILE A 27 -10.00 11.49 -3.98
C ILE A 27 -8.64 10.84 -3.67
N LEU A 28 -8.63 9.70 -2.99
CA LEU A 28 -7.38 8.98 -2.71
C LEU A 28 -6.67 8.58 -4.01
N VAL A 29 -7.41 8.04 -4.98
CA VAL A 29 -6.88 7.66 -6.29
C VAL A 29 -6.29 8.87 -7.01
N ASP A 30 -7.03 9.98 -7.07
CA ASP A 30 -6.57 11.21 -7.70
C ASP A 30 -5.31 11.78 -7.03
N ARG A 31 -5.22 11.73 -5.70
CA ARG A 31 -4.03 12.14 -4.95
C ARG A 31 -2.83 11.26 -5.27
N ILE A 32 -2.98 9.94 -5.25
CA ILE A 32 -1.90 9.00 -5.57
C ILE A 32 -1.38 9.25 -6.99
N ASP A 33 -2.28 9.41 -7.97
CA ASP A 33 -1.88 9.71 -9.34
C ASP A 33 -1.18 11.08 -9.45
N SER A 34 -1.65 12.09 -8.73
CA SER A 34 -1.03 13.42 -8.66
C SER A 34 0.39 13.35 -8.09
N ILE A 35 0.59 12.64 -6.98
CA ILE A 35 1.91 12.40 -6.36
C ILE A 35 2.83 11.66 -7.34
N ALA A 36 2.33 10.64 -8.03
CA ALA A 36 3.11 9.88 -9.01
C ALA A 36 3.57 10.74 -10.20
N THR A 37 2.87 11.84 -10.51
CA THR A 37 3.31 12.84 -11.50
C THR A 37 4.27 13.89 -10.94
N GLY A 38 4.60 13.82 -9.65
CA GLY A 38 5.57 14.69 -8.97
C GLY A 38 4.96 15.86 -8.19
N ASN A 39 3.65 15.85 -7.95
CA ASN A 39 3.00 16.91 -7.20
C ASN A 39 3.06 16.66 -5.68
N LYS A 40 3.95 17.38 -5.01
CA LYS A 40 4.19 17.25 -3.57
C LYS A 40 3.08 17.82 -2.69
N GLU A 41 2.25 18.71 -3.21
CA GLU A 41 1.17 19.33 -2.41
C GLU A 41 0.07 18.32 -2.06
N ASP A 42 0.01 17.20 -2.78
CA ASP A 42 -0.98 16.15 -2.56
C ASP A 42 -0.43 14.97 -1.74
N GLU A 43 0.86 14.99 -1.36
CA GLU A 43 1.48 13.95 -0.52
C GLU A 43 0.67 13.72 0.76
N PHE A 44 0.50 12.46 1.13
CA PHE A 44 -0.18 12.07 2.36
C PHE A 44 0.74 12.28 3.55
N THR A 45 0.17 12.81 4.63
CA THR A 45 0.79 12.81 5.95
C THR A 45 0.76 11.42 6.58
N GLU A 46 1.60 11.17 7.58
CA GLU A 46 1.60 9.90 8.32
C GLU A 46 0.26 9.62 9.01
N GLU A 47 -0.46 10.66 9.46
CA GLU A 47 -1.79 10.55 10.04
C GLU A 47 -2.80 10.05 9.01
N GLU A 48 -2.81 10.64 7.80
CA GLU A 48 -3.68 10.19 6.71
C GLU A 48 -3.35 8.77 6.25
N LEU A 49 -2.06 8.42 6.16
CA LEU A 49 -1.64 7.04 5.84
C LEU A 49 -2.09 6.05 6.91
N THR A 50 -1.99 6.43 8.18
CA THR A 50 -2.50 5.64 9.29
C THR A 50 -4.02 5.47 9.20
N GLU A 51 -4.77 6.53 8.92
CA GLU A 51 -6.22 6.45 8.70
C GLU A 51 -6.57 5.53 7.53
N MET A 52 -5.82 5.59 6.43
CA MET A 52 -6.00 4.70 5.28
C MET A 52 -5.82 3.23 5.69
N LEU A 53 -4.76 2.89 6.44
CA LEU A 53 -4.52 1.52 6.90
C LEU A 53 -5.68 0.94 7.73
N TRP A 54 -6.34 1.79 8.55
CA TRP A 54 -7.39 1.34 9.46
C TRP A 54 -8.80 1.40 8.88
N ASN A 55 -9.06 2.34 7.96
CA ASN A 55 -10.40 2.60 7.44
C ASN A 55 -10.65 1.96 6.07
N LEU A 56 -9.60 1.69 5.30
CA LEU A 56 -9.73 1.01 4.02
C LEU A 56 -9.75 -0.51 4.21
N LYS A 57 -10.48 -1.18 3.33
CA LYS A 57 -10.49 -2.64 3.29
C LYS A 57 -9.23 -3.14 2.61
N GLU A 58 -8.32 -3.69 3.40
CA GLU A 58 -7.15 -4.41 2.91
C GLU A 58 -7.59 -5.67 2.11
N VAL A 59 -7.07 -5.83 0.90
CA VAL A 59 -7.35 -6.98 0.02
C VAL A 59 -6.23 -8.01 0.02
N ASP A 60 -5.02 -7.59 0.39
CA ASP A 60 -3.86 -8.46 0.58
C ASP A 60 -2.82 -7.78 1.47
N ARG A 61 -1.94 -8.58 2.08
CA ARG A 61 -0.87 -8.11 2.95
C ARG A 61 0.36 -8.98 2.79
N GLU A 62 1.50 -8.33 2.58
CA GLU A 62 2.81 -8.97 2.62
C GLU A 62 3.55 -8.52 3.88
N GLU A 63 3.92 -9.49 4.70
CA GLU A 63 4.72 -9.24 5.91
C GLU A 63 6.14 -9.73 5.69
N GLY A 64 7.12 -8.88 6.00
CA GLY A 64 8.49 -9.31 6.12
C GLY A 64 8.78 -9.93 7.49
N GLU A 65 10.05 -10.29 7.68
CA GLU A 65 10.54 -10.81 8.95
C GLU A 65 10.55 -9.71 10.03
N ASP A 66 10.37 -10.13 11.28
CA ASP A 66 10.53 -9.26 12.44
C ASP A 66 11.97 -8.71 12.48
N LEU A 67 12.11 -7.38 12.41
CA LEU A 67 13.36 -6.71 12.75
C LEU A 67 13.40 -6.46 14.26
N ARG A 68 14.41 -5.73 14.72
CA ARG A 68 14.61 -5.53 16.16
C ARG A 68 13.46 -4.78 16.84
N TRP A 69 12.83 -3.83 16.14
CA TRP A 69 11.83 -2.92 16.69
C TRP A 69 10.58 -2.76 15.83
N VAL A 70 10.69 -3.14 14.56
CA VAL A 70 9.66 -2.94 13.55
C VAL A 70 9.57 -4.15 12.64
N LYS A 71 8.43 -4.33 11.98
CA LYS A 71 8.25 -5.29 10.90
C LYS A 71 7.88 -4.53 9.62
N PRO A 72 8.59 -4.75 8.49
CA PRO A 72 8.17 -4.18 7.22
C PRO A 72 6.89 -4.87 6.74
N VAL A 73 5.89 -4.07 6.37
CA VAL A 73 4.58 -4.53 5.90
C VAL A 73 4.23 -3.79 4.62
N THR A 74 3.73 -4.52 3.64
CA THR A 74 3.08 -3.96 2.46
C THR A 74 1.60 -4.29 2.53
N SER A 75 0.77 -3.26 2.73
CA SER A 75 -0.70 -3.38 2.73
C SER A 75 -1.26 -3.02 1.36
N ILE A 76 -2.09 -3.89 0.78
CA ILE A 76 -2.68 -3.70 -0.55
C ILE A 76 -4.18 -3.44 -0.43
N PHE A 77 -4.66 -2.41 -1.12
CA PHE A 77 -6.05 -1.96 -1.12
C PHE A 77 -6.62 -1.94 -2.54
N GLU A 78 -7.92 -2.16 -2.66
CA GLU A 78 -8.66 -1.92 -3.91
C GLU A 78 -9.44 -0.61 -3.79
N LEU A 79 -9.17 0.34 -4.69
CA LEU A 79 -9.83 1.64 -4.76
C LEU A 79 -10.30 1.87 -6.19
N CYS A 80 -11.60 2.11 -6.38
CA CYS A 80 -12.20 2.34 -7.70
C CYS A 80 -11.82 1.26 -8.76
N GLY A 81 -11.66 0.00 -8.35
CA GLY A 81 -11.26 -1.11 -9.23
C GLY A 81 -9.79 -1.15 -9.65
N ARG A 82 -8.94 -0.30 -9.05
CA ARG A 82 -7.48 -0.30 -9.16
C ARG A 82 -6.87 -0.78 -7.84
N PHE A 83 -5.63 -1.25 -7.87
CA PHE A 83 -4.94 -1.77 -6.68
C PHE A 83 -3.79 -0.86 -6.30
N PHE A 84 -3.66 -0.56 -5.02
CA PHE A 84 -2.63 0.32 -4.48
C PHE A 84 -1.96 -0.31 -3.27
N ALA A 85 -0.67 -0.04 -3.10
CA ALA A 85 0.12 -0.52 -1.97
C ALA A 85 0.60 0.64 -1.11
N ILE A 86 0.66 0.41 0.20
CA ILE A 86 1.35 1.25 1.18
C ILE A 86 2.43 0.38 1.83
N ASP A 87 3.68 0.81 1.69
CA ASP A 87 4.81 0.23 2.40
C ASP A 87 5.01 0.99 3.73
N TRP A 88 4.99 0.27 4.83
CA TRP A 88 5.11 0.83 6.17
C TRP A 88 5.85 -0.11 7.10
N TYR A 89 6.29 0.41 8.23
CA TYR A 89 6.92 -0.36 9.28
C TYR A 89 5.98 -0.42 10.48
N GLU A 90 5.52 -1.62 10.81
CA GLU A 90 4.71 -1.88 11.99
C GLU A 90 5.58 -1.84 13.24
N GLY A 91 5.21 -1.01 14.22
CA GLY A 91 5.89 -0.97 15.51
C GLY A 91 5.65 -2.25 16.31
N LEU A 92 6.71 -2.98 16.65
CA LEU A 92 6.62 -4.27 17.36
C LEU A 92 6.53 -4.13 18.89
N THR A 93 6.57 -2.91 19.42
CA THR A 93 6.49 -2.65 20.86
C THR A 93 5.52 -1.51 21.15
N GLU A 94 4.98 -1.46 22.36
CA GLU A 94 4.04 -0.40 22.80
C GLU A 94 4.63 1.02 22.71
N TYR A 95 5.95 1.15 22.61
CA TYR A 95 6.65 2.44 22.49
C TYR A 95 7.05 2.80 21.06
N GLN A 96 6.83 1.94 20.07
CA GLN A 96 7.18 2.21 18.68
C GLN A 96 5.90 2.42 17.88
N SER A 97 5.80 3.59 17.26
CA SER A 97 4.72 3.90 16.32
C SER A 97 4.97 3.20 14.99
N ASN A 98 3.93 3.17 14.16
CA ASN A 98 4.11 2.84 12.75
C ASN A 98 4.93 3.94 12.07
N GLU A 99 5.77 3.57 11.11
CA GLU A 99 6.61 4.50 10.36
C GLU A 99 6.32 4.39 8.86
N PHE A 100 6.29 5.54 8.16
CA PHE A 100 5.99 5.63 6.73
C PHE A 100 7.10 6.41 6.03
N TYR A 101 7.85 5.74 5.15
CA TYR A 101 8.96 6.37 4.42
C TYR A 101 8.61 6.71 2.97
N ASP A 102 7.59 6.06 2.43
CA ASP A 102 7.19 6.16 1.02
C ASP A 102 5.70 6.48 0.90
N GLN A 103 5.34 7.13 -0.22
CA GLN A 103 3.95 7.42 -0.57
C GLN A 103 3.29 6.20 -1.24
N PRO A 104 1.95 6.06 -1.19
CA PRO A 104 1.27 4.94 -1.82
C PRO A 104 1.49 4.89 -3.33
N TYR A 105 1.49 3.69 -3.91
CA TYR A 105 1.71 3.50 -5.34
C TYR A 105 0.78 2.44 -5.94
N GLU A 106 0.48 2.56 -7.24
CA GLU A 106 -0.36 1.59 -7.95
C GLU A 106 0.39 0.28 -8.20
N VAL A 107 -0.30 -0.83 -7.96
CA VAL A 107 0.20 -2.19 -8.18
C VAL A 107 -0.72 -2.98 -9.11
N THR A 108 -0.21 -4.06 -9.68
CA THR A 108 -1.02 -4.98 -10.49
C THR A 108 -0.78 -6.40 -10.03
N LYS A 109 -1.85 -7.12 -9.69
CA LYS A 109 -1.79 -8.52 -9.30
C LYS A 109 -1.23 -9.37 -10.45
N ARG A 110 -0.17 -10.12 -10.18
CA ARG A 110 0.41 -11.10 -11.12
C ARG A 110 0.53 -12.45 -10.44
N THR A 111 0.01 -13.49 -11.08
CA THR A 111 0.16 -14.87 -10.62
C THR A 111 1.29 -15.56 -11.38
N LYS A 112 2.24 -16.13 -10.65
CA LYS A 112 3.37 -16.90 -11.21
C LYS A 112 3.35 -18.32 -10.62
N GLN A 113 3.50 -19.32 -11.47
CA GLN A 113 3.65 -20.73 -11.08
C GLN A 113 5.11 -21.16 -11.29
N ILE A 114 5.73 -21.76 -10.28
CA ILE A 114 7.14 -22.21 -10.32
C ILE A 114 7.18 -23.72 -10.07
N THR A 115 7.93 -24.45 -10.90
CA THR A 115 8.24 -25.88 -10.66
C THR A 115 9.61 -25.97 -10.02
N VAL A 116 9.70 -26.57 -8.83
CA VAL A 116 10.95 -26.77 -8.09
C VAL A 116 11.34 -28.25 -8.17
N THR A 117 12.59 -28.53 -8.53
CA THR A 117 13.18 -29.88 -8.50
C THR A 117 14.33 -29.87 -7.51
N GLU A 118 14.23 -30.66 -6.45
CA GLU A 118 15.23 -30.72 -5.38
C GLU A 118 15.84 -32.12 -5.28
N TRP A 119 17.12 -32.17 -4.92
CA TRP A 119 17.81 -33.41 -4.58
C TRP A 119 17.94 -33.52 -3.07
N VAL A 120 17.31 -34.54 -2.48
CA VAL A 120 17.38 -34.79 -1.03
C VAL A 120 18.42 -35.86 -0.69
N ARG A 121 19.02 -35.78 0.50
CA ARG A 121 19.98 -36.77 0.98
C ARG A 121 19.30 -38.14 1.11
N LYS A 122 19.88 -39.17 0.52
CA LYS A 122 19.44 -40.56 0.72
C LYS A 122 19.96 -41.06 2.07
N GLU A 123 19.07 -41.30 3.03
CA GLU A 123 19.44 -42.02 4.25
C GLU A 123 19.67 -43.50 3.95
N LEU A 124 20.78 -44.05 4.40
CA LEU A 124 21.06 -45.48 4.37
C LEU A 124 20.56 -46.06 5.70
N LYS A 125 19.52 -46.91 5.65
CA LYS A 125 19.20 -47.77 6.79
C LYS A 125 20.21 -48.92 6.79
N ASN A 126 20.93 -49.08 7.89
CA ASN A 126 21.70 -50.30 8.12
C ASN A 126 20.71 -51.35 8.64
N ASP A 127 20.44 -52.37 7.81
CA ASP A 127 19.70 -53.59 8.20
C ASP A 127 20.56 -54.48 9.14
#